data_AF-A0A521MYK5-F1
#
_entry.id   AF-A0A521MYK5-F1
#
_cell.length_a   1.000
_cell.length_b   1.000
_cell.length_c   1.000
_cell.angle_alpha   90.00
_cell.angle_beta   90.00
_cell.angle_gamma   90.00
#
_symmetry.space_group_name_H-M   'P 1'
#
loop_
_entity.id
_entity.type
_entity.pdbx_description
1 polymer ?
#
loop_
_entity_poly.entity_id
_entity_poly.type
_entity_poly.pdbx_seq_one_letter_code
_entity_poly.pdbx_strand_id
1 'polypeptide(L)'
;MKKLTFLILVCLFIGGKASGQVKILGYITTNGSASYPTHKDSLGHGGYRVVADITERDAITTERRKYGMMVYVQSNNTAYILRDATLGNANWVNFLSVTGTVSADQLSGTLTTALQPNITAVGRLSSLSVSGIIEAGSFSGTLSSSALNTITSLGNVQNLTVTNNIAAGGTISAGSFSGPLTGTLNTAAQPNITSVGRLTNLSVSGTIEGGTFSGTL
;
A
#
# COMPACT_ATOMS: atom_id res chain seq x y z
N MET A 1 6.43 48.68 -90.08
CA MET A 1 6.03 47.78 -88.96
C MET A 1 7.03 47.83 -87.78
N LYS A 2 7.54 49.03 -87.43
CA LYS A 2 8.56 49.23 -86.37
C LYS A 2 7.96 49.43 -84.96
N LYS A 3 6.64 49.46 -84.83
CA LYS A 3 5.93 49.69 -83.55
C LYS A 3 5.56 48.39 -82.80
N LEU A 4 5.52 47.24 -83.49
CA LEU A 4 5.20 45.94 -82.87
C LEU A 4 6.42 45.31 -82.17
N THR A 5 7.63 45.53 -82.71
CA THR A 5 8.89 45.08 -82.11
C THR A 5 9.29 45.86 -80.86
N PHE A 6 8.89 47.13 -80.74
CA PHE A 6 9.10 47.91 -79.52
C PHE A 6 8.19 47.46 -78.38
N LEU A 7 6.94 47.06 -78.69
CA LEU A 7 6.00 46.55 -77.68
C LEU A 7 6.41 45.17 -77.13
N ILE A 8 6.97 44.30 -77.97
CA ILE A 8 7.50 42.99 -77.55
C ILE A 8 8.76 43.14 -76.68
N LEU A 9 9.61 44.15 -76.96
CA LEU A 9 10.81 44.41 -76.15
C LEU A 9 10.46 45.03 -74.79
N VAL A 10 9.42 45.86 -74.71
CA VAL A 10 8.91 46.41 -73.43
C VAL A 10 8.27 45.31 -72.57
N CYS A 11 7.59 44.33 -73.15
CA CYS A 11 7.05 43.19 -72.38
C CYS A 11 8.13 42.22 -71.87
N LEU A 12 9.31 42.15 -72.51
CA LEU A 12 10.40 41.26 -72.07
C LEU A 12 11.14 41.78 -70.82
N PHE A 13 11.07 43.09 -70.54
CA PHE A 13 11.71 43.71 -69.37
C PHE A 13 10.83 43.71 -68.09
N ILE A 14 9.57 43.28 -68.19
CA ILE A 14 8.66 43.18 -67.03
C ILE A 14 8.60 41.73 -66.50
N GLY A 15 9.43 40.83 -67.03
CA GLY A 15 9.68 39.50 -66.49
C GLY A 15 10.49 39.56 -65.19
N GLY A 16 9.92 40.17 -64.14
CA GLY A 16 10.44 40.04 -62.79
C GLY A 16 10.48 38.56 -62.44
N LYS A 17 11.69 38.01 -62.31
CA LYS A 17 11.86 36.68 -61.72
C LYS A 17 11.43 36.78 -60.26
N ALA A 18 10.15 36.52 -59.99
CA ALA A 18 9.68 36.25 -58.66
C ALA A 18 10.29 34.91 -58.25
N SER A 19 11.48 34.96 -57.65
CA SER A 19 11.99 33.86 -56.83
C SER A 19 11.14 33.85 -55.57
N GLY A 20 9.89 33.41 -55.70
CA GLY A 20 8.92 33.30 -54.61
C GLY A 20 9.21 32.10 -53.72
N GLN A 21 10.47 31.85 -53.38
CA GLN A 21 10.77 30.99 -52.26
C GLN A 21 10.85 31.88 -51.03
N VAL A 22 9.71 32.00 -50.34
CA VAL A 22 9.68 32.56 -49.00
C VAL A 22 10.43 31.59 -48.11
N LYS A 23 11.59 32.01 -47.61
CA LYS A 23 12.34 31.23 -46.62
C LYS A 23 11.49 31.17 -45.36
N ILE A 24 10.90 30.02 -45.09
CA ILE A 24 10.12 29.81 -43.88
C ILE A 24 11.13 29.58 -42.76
N LEU A 25 11.41 30.64 -42.00
CA LEU A 25 12.36 30.65 -40.89
C LEU A 25 11.75 30.07 -39.59
N GLY A 26 10.51 29.56 -39.64
CA GLY A 26 9.78 29.04 -38.48
C GLY A 26 8.67 28.05 -38.86
N TYR A 27 7.87 27.63 -37.89
CA TYR A 27 6.77 26.70 -38.13
C TYR A 27 5.61 27.38 -38.88
N ILE A 28 5.04 26.73 -39.90
CA ILE A 28 3.81 27.19 -40.55
C ILE A 28 2.63 26.88 -39.61
N THR A 29 1.87 27.89 -39.23
CA THR A 29 0.59 27.75 -38.53
C THR A 29 -0.54 28.23 -39.43
N THR A 30 -1.61 27.45 -39.55
CA THR A 30 -2.83 27.90 -40.22
C THR A 30 -3.54 28.90 -39.29
N ASN A 31 -3.76 30.11 -39.77
CA ASN A 31 -4.61 31.07 -39.05
C ASN A 31 -6.06 30.82 -39.46
N GLY A 32 -6.77 29.99 -38.68
CA GLY A 32 -8.13 29.53 -38.95
C GLY A 32 -8.22 28.29 -39.84
N SER A 33 -9.44 27.78 -40.02
CA SER A 33 -9.71 26.62 -40.87
C SER A 33 -9.52 26.98 -42.34
N ALA A 34 -8.45 26.48 -42.96
CA ALA A 34 -8.22 26.70 -44.39
C ALA A 34 -9.26 25.92 -45.21
N SER A 35 -9.85 26.55 -46.24
CA SER A 35 -10.81 25.88 -47.13
C SER A 35 -10.15 24.78 -47.99
N TYR A 36 -8.83 24.85 -48.18
CA TYR A 36 -8.00 23.87 -48.91
C TYR A 36 -6.67 23.65 -48.19
N PRO A 37 -6.69 22.96 -47.05
CA PRO A 37 -5.47 22.78 -46.27
C PRO A 37 -4.56 21.76 -46.98
N THR A 38 -3.27 22.06 -47.06
CA THR A 38 -2.27 21.14 -47.63
C THR A 38 -2.05 19.90 -46.77
N HIS A 39 -2.53 19.91 -45.53
CA HIS A 39 -2.57 18.79 -44.60
C HIS A 39 -3.85 18.92 -43.76
N LYS A 40 -4.53 17.82 -43.42
CA LYS A 40 -5.69 17.87 -42.51
C LYS A 40 -5.24 18.44 -41.16
N ASP A 41 -5.92 19.45 -40.61
CA ASP A 41 -5.52 20.14 -39.35
C ASP A 41 -5.21 19.15 -38.22
N SER A 42 -5.96 18.04 -38.13
CA SER A 42 -5.70 16.97 -37.16
C SER A 42 -4.30 16.32 -37.23
N LEU A 43 -3.56 16.51 -38.33
CA LEU A 43 -2.19 16.02 -38.52
C LEU A 43 -1.14 16.99 -37.94
N GLY A 44 -1.50 18.25 -37.65
CA GLY A 44 -0.63 19.25 -37.03
C GLY A 44 -0.81 19.40 -35.51
N HIS A 45 -1.73 18.64 -34.92
CA HIS A 45 -2.15 18.80 -33.52
C HIS A 45 -2.13 17.45 -32.77
N GLY A 46 -1.63 17.45 -31.54
CA GLY A 46 -1.53 16.24 -30.71
C GLY A 46 -0.31 15.37 -30.99
N GLY A 47 -0.47 14.06 -30.76
CA GLY A 47 0.57 13.03 -30.94
C GLY A 47 1.37 12.72 -29.67
N TYR A 48 2.45 11.94 -29.83
CA TYR A 48 3.48 11.73 -28.82
C TYR A 48 4.59 12.76 -29.00
N ARG A 49 5.01 13.44 -27.93
CA ARG A 49 6.16 14.33 -27.93
C ARG A 49 7.05 14.04 -26.73
N VAL A 50 8.34 14.33 -26.86
CA VAL A 50 9.32 14.32 -25.77
C VAL A 50 9.75 15.77 -25.55
N VAL A 51 9.75 16.21 -24.29
CA VAL A 51 10.17 17.55 -23.88
C VAL A 51 11.09 17.45 -22.67
N ALA A 52 11.95 18.45 -22.47
CA ALA A 52 12.92 18.45 -21.39
C ALA A 52 12.24 18.54 -20.01
N ASP A 53 11.26 19.44 -19.85
CA ASP A 53 10.61 19.71 -18.56
C ASP A 53 9.12 20.08 -18.67
N ILE A 54 8.52 20.39 -17.51
CA ILE A 54 7.12 20.78 -17.39
C ILE A 54 6.83 22.12 -18.06
N THR A 55 7.79 23.04 -18.04
CA THR A 55 7.66 24.36 -18.67
C THR A 55 7.57 24.21 -20.18
N GLU A 56 8.39 23.35 -20.79
CA GLU A 56 8.32 23.05 -22.22
C GLU A 56 7.02 22.33 -22.61
N ARG A 57 6.54 21.40 -21.77
CA ARG A 57 5.20 20.78 -21.96
C ARG A 57 4.11 21.84 -21.94
N ASP A 58 4.14 22.72 -20.95
CA ASP A 58 3.11 23.74 -20.73
C ASP A 58 3.17 24.86 -21.79
N ALA A 59 4.34 25.08 -22.39
CA ALA A 59 4.56 25.99 -23.51
C ALA A 59 4.04 25.44 -24.86
N ILE A 60 3.69 24.15 -24.95
CA ILE A 60 2.99 23.63 -26.14
C ILE A 60 1.68 24.37 -26.28
N THR A 61 1.54 25.17 -27.33
CA THR A 61 0.35 26.00 -27.53
C THR A 61 -0.92 25.15 -27.66
N THR A 62 -2.06 25.71 -27.27
CA THR A 62 -3.35 25.01 -27.32
C THR A 62 -3.72 24.59 -28.73
N GLU A 63 -3.33 25.36 -29.75
CA GLU A 63 -3.50 24.97 -31.14
C GLU A 63 -2.77 23.66 -31.39
N ARG A 64 -1.52 23.48 -30.93
CA ARG A 64 -0.75 22.25 -31.14
C ARG A 64 -1.24 21.06 -30.30
N ARG A 65 -2.21 21.24 -29.40
CA ARG A 65 -2.76 20.19 -28.54
C ARG A 65 -4.00 19.54 -29.13
N LYS A 66 -4.26 18.31 -28.72
CA LYS A 66 -5.48 17.57 -29.02
C LYS A 66 -5.82 16.67 -27.83
N TYR A 67 -7.09 16.47 -27.53
CA TYR A 67 -7.50 15.49 -26.51
C TYR A 67 -6.87 14.12 -26.82
N GLY A 68 -6.21 13.52 -25.82
CA GLY A 68 -5.43 12.29 -25.98
C GLY A 68 -3.97 12.48 -26.42
N MET A 69 -3.49 13.72 -26.59
CA MET A 69 -2.07 14.01 -26.80
C MET A 69 -1.24 13.47 -25.64
N MET A 70 -0.11 12.83 -25.95
CA MET A 70 0.83 12.29 -24.96
C MET A 70 2.14 13.08 -25.00
N VAL A 71 2.68 13.40 -23.82
CA VAL A 71 3.98 14.09 -23.69
C VAL A 71 4.80 13.40 -22.63
N TYR A 72 5.98 12.90 -23.00
CA TYR A 72 6.97 12.42 -22.05
C TYR A 72 7.87 13.57 -21.62
N VAL A 73 7.90 13.83 -20.30
CA VAL A 73 8.70 14.88 -19.69
C VAL A 73 9.94 14.23 -19.07
N GLN A 74 11.12 14.60 -19.58
CA GLN A 74 12.38 13.94 -19.20
C GLN A 74 12.78 14.25 -17.76
N SER A 75 12.63 15.51 -17.32
CA SER A 75 13.09 15.95 -16.00
C SER A 75 12.43 15.23 -14.82
N ASN A 76 11.21 14.69 -15.00
CA ASN A 76 10.50 13.92 -13.99
C ASN A 76 10.15 12.50 -14.44
N ASN A 77 10.72 12.05 -15.56
CA ASN A 77 10.58 10.71 -16.10
C ASN A 77 9.12 10.23 -16.22
N THR A 78 8.18 11.14 -16.52
CA THR A 78 6.74 10.85 -16.50
C THR A 78 6.10 11.11 -17.85
N ALA A 79 5.26 10.16 -18.30
CA ALA A 79 4.37 10.36 -19.43
C ALA A 79 3.07 11.03 -18.97
N TYR A 80 2.71 12.14 -19.61
CA TYR A 80 1.45 12.85 -19.41
C TYR A 80 0.52 12.61 -20.59
N ILE A 81 -0.78 12.58 -20.32
CA ILE A 81 -1.84 12.58 -21.34
C ILE A 81 -2.78 13.75 -21.09
N LEU A 82 -3.17 14.44 -22.16
CA LEU A 82 -4.13 15.53 -22.11
C LEU A 82 -5.55 14.96 -22.08
N ARG A 83 -6.25 15.10 -20.94
CA ARG A 83 -7.52 14.38 -20.69
C ARG A 83 -8.81 15.13 -20.94
N ASP A 84 -8.75 16.32 -21.51
CA ASP A 84 -9.94 17.13 -21.71
C ASP A 84 -9.88 17.97 -23.00
N ALA A 85 -11.04 18.29 -23.56
CA ALA A 85 -11.20 19.05 -24.81
C ALA A 85 -10.90 20.56 -24.66
N THR A 86 -10.80 21.09 -23.44
CA THR A 86 -10.41 22.49 -23.15
C THR A 86 -8.89 22.73 -23.28
N LEU A 87 -8.09 21.67 -23.44
CA LEU A 87 -6.65 21.70 -23.80
C LEU A 87 -5.71 22.50 -22.87
N GLY A 88 -6.18 22.95 -21.70
CA GLY A 88 -5.39 23.71 -20.73
C GLY A 88 -4.32 22.89 -19.99
N ASN A 89 -3.37 23.58 -19.35
CA ASN A 89 -2.26 22.94 -18.61
C ASN A 89 -2.73 22.08 -17.43
N ALA A 90 -3.86 22.43 -16.81
CA ALA A 90 -4.45 21.67 -15.70
C ALA A 90 -4.92 20.26 -16.12
N ASN A 91 -5.12 20.02 -17.42
CA ASN A 91 -5.66 18.77 -17.94
C ASN A 91 -4.57 17.75 -18.29
N TRP A 92 -3.29 18.09 -18.12
CA TRP A 92 -2.18 17.13 -18.21
C TRP A 92 -2.18 16.25 -16.97
N VAL A 93 -2.58 15.00 -17.12
CA VAL A 93 -2.54 14.00 -16.05
C VAL A 93 -1.45 12.97 -16.34
N ASN A 94 -0.92 12.32 -15.30
CA ASN A 94 -0.05 11.17 -15.48
C ASN A 94 -0.79 10.08 -16.28
N PHE A 95 -0.16 9.56 -17.33
CA PHE A 95 -0.73 8.54 -18.19
C PHE A 95 -1.03 7.24 -17.45
N LEU A 96 -0.28 6.92 -16.39
CA LEU A 96 -0.52 5.72 -15.60
C LEU A 96 -1.75 5.93 -14.69
N SER A 97 -2.93 5.68 -15.25
CA SER A 97 -4.19 5.52 -14.53
C SER A 97 -4.61 4.06 -14.68
N VAL A 98 -4.53 3.30 -13.59
CA VAL A 98 -4.99 1.91 -13.56
C VAL A 98 -6.41 1.88 -13.01
N THR A 99 -7.37 1.48 -13.83
CA THR A 99 -8.78 1.30 -13.44
C THR A 99 -9.17 -0.18 -13.29
N GLY A 100 -8.22 -1.09 -13.47
CA GLY A 100 -8.41 -2.54 -13.39
C GLY A 100 -7.29 -3.24 -12.61
N THR A 101 -7.06 -4.51 -12.94
CA THR A 101 -6.04 -5.32 -12.26
C THR A 101 -4.62 -4.89 -12.68
N VAL A 102 -3.73 -4.77 -11.71
CA VAL A 102 -2.27 -4.69 -11.95
C VAL A 102 -1.72 -6.11 -11.93
N SER A 103 -1.12 -6.56 -13.03
CA SER A 103 -0.29 -7.78 -13.06
C SER A 103 1.17 -7.36 -13.04
N ALA A 104 1.90 -7.72 -12.00
CA ALA A 104 3.32 -7.41 -11.84
C ALA A 104 4.03 -8.54 -11.10
N ASP A 105 5.24 -8.91 -11.53
CA ASP A 105 6.04 -9.93 -10.83
C ASP A 105 6.50 -9.44 -9.44
N GLN A 106 6.81 -8.14 -9.35
CA GLN A 106 7.15 -7.46 -8.11
C GLN A 106 6.47 -6.09 -8.08
N LEU A 107 5.84 -5.78 -6.95
CA LEU A 107 5.33 -4.45 -6.63
C LEU A 107 6.13 -3.91 -5.45
N SER A 108 6.87 -2.83 -5.68
CA SER A 108 7.68 -2.15 -4.65
C SER A 108 7.13 -0.74 -4.37
N GLY A 109 7.25 -0.27 -3.14
CA GLY A 109 6.84 1.06 -2.72
C GLY A 109 5.85 1.03 -1.54
N THR A 110 5.28 2.18 -1.23
CA THR A 110 4.29 2.33 -0.15
C THR A 110 2.90 2.46 -0.74
N LEU A 111 1.95 1.67 -0.23
CA LEU A 111 0.53 1.87 -0.53
C LEU A 111 -0.03 2.90 0.45
N THR A 112 -0.37 4.09 -0.04
CA THR A 112 -0.76 5.25 0.78
C THR A 112 -2.26 5.33 1.10
N THR A 113 -3.05 4.35 0.64
CA THR A 113 -4.49 4.29 0.93
C THR A 113 -4.72 3.98 2.41
N ALA A 114 -5.39 4.88 3.13
CA ALA A 114 -5.61 4.73 4.57
C ALA A 114 -6.39 3.46 4.97
N LEU A 115 -7.31 2.99 4.10
CA LEU A 115 -8.09 1.78 4.30
C LEU A 115 -7.91 0.84 3.12
N GLN A 116 -7.74 -0.46 3.41
CA GLN A 116 -7.52 -1.52 2.42
C GLN A 116 -8.53 -2.66 2.61
N PRO A 117 -9.85 -2.41 2.48
CA PRO A 117 -10.90 -3.38 2.86
C PRO A 117 -10.93 -4.66 2.02
N ASN A 118 -10.32 -4.65 0.84
CA ASN A 118 -10.39 -5.74 -0.13
C ASN A 118 -9.17 -6.68 -0.11
N ILE A 119 -8.26 -6.56 0.87
CA ILE A 119 -7.15 -7.50 1.04
C ILE A 119 -7.70 -8.77 1.71
N THR A 120 -7.84 -9.86 0.94
CA THR A 120 -8.34 -11.15 1.44
C THR A 120 -7.24 -12.19 1.63
N ALA A 121 -6.05 -11.97 1.05
CA ALA A 121 -4.90 -12.85 1.20
C ALA A 121 -3.60 -12.04 1.07
N VAL A 122 -2.61 -12.43 1.87
CA VAL A 122 -1.22 -11.96 1.77
C VAL A 122 -0.29 -13.15 1.93
N GLY A 123 0.96 -13.01 1.46
CA GLY A 123 2.02 -13.97 1.75
C GLY A 123 2.52 -13.88 3.19
N ARG A 124 3.72 -14.41 3.43
CA ARG A 124 4.41 -14.26 4.73
C ARG A 124 4.96 -12.85 4.87
N LEU A 125 4.57 -12.15 5.93
CA LEU A 125 5.15 -10.87 6.31
C LEU A 125 6.30 -11.10 7.29
N SER A 126 7.45 -10.46 7.08
CA SER A 126 8.55 -10.46 8.06
C SER A 126 8.22 -9.62 9.30
N SER A 127 7.38 -8.60 9.11
CA SER A 127 6.92 -7.70 10.17
C SER A 127 5.52 -7.18 9.85
N LEU A 128 4.68 -7.10 10.88
CA LEU A 128 3.35 -6.49 10.82
C LEU A 128 3.15 -5.69 12.11
N SER A 129 2.74 -4.43 11.97
CA SER A 129 2.36 -3.58 13.10
C SER A 129 0.90 -3.19 12.94
N VAL A 130 0.09 -3.51 13.95
CA VAL A 130 -1.34 -3.18 13.99
C VAL A 130 -1.58 -2.36 15.26
N SER A 131 -2.16 -1.18 15.11
CA SER A 131 -2.47 -0.29 16.25
C SER A 131 -3.77 -0.68 16.97
N GLY A 132 -4.61 -1.50 16.33
CA GLY A 132 -5.88 -1.98 16.85
C GLY A 132 -5.90 -3.49 17.12
N ILE A 133 -7.08 -4.09 16.96
CA ILE A 133 -7.32 -5.52 17.20
C ILE A 133 -6.94 -6.33 15.96
N ILE A 134 -6.36 -7.51 16.20
CA ILE A 134 -6.13 -8.53 15.17
C ILE A 134 -7.15 -9.65 15.36
N GLU A 135 -8.08 -9.79 14.42
CA GLU A 135 -8.99 -10.94 14.35
C GLU A 135 -8.33 -12.03 13.49
N ALA A 136 -7.67 -12.99 14.12
CA ALA A 136 -7.04 -14.11 13.43
C ALA A 136 -7.58 -15.45 13.94
N GLY A 137 -7.60 -16.46 13.07
CA GLY A 137 -8.01 -17.81 13.45
C GLY A 137 -7.00 -18.52 14.36
N SER A 138 -5.70 -18.32 14.15
CA SER A 138 -4.65 -18.92 14.99
C SER A 138 -3.41 -18.02 15.04
N PHE A 139 -2.89 -17.82 16.24
CA PHE A 139 -1.60 -17.16 16.47
C PHE A 139 -0.56 -18.23 16.80
N SER A 140 0.62 -18.12 16.20
CA SER A 140 1.76 -19.02 16.48
C SER A 140 3.04 -18.20 16.65
N GLY A 141 3.93 -18.67 17.52
CA GLY A 141 5.17 -17.96 17.88
C GLY A 141 5.16 -17.44 19.32
N THR A 142 6.07 -16.52 19.61
CA THR A 142 6.22 -15.91 20.94
C THR A 142 5.60 -14.52 20.98
N LEU A 143 4.79 -14.26 22.00
CA LEU A 143 4.32 -12.90 22.30
C LEU A 143 5.38 -12.15 23.11
N SER A 144 5.46 -10.82 22.91
CA SER A 144 6.31 -9.97 23.74
C SER A 144 5.79 -9.91 25.18
N SER A 145 6.66 -9.60 26.14
CA SER A 145 6.25 -9.42 27.54
C SER A 145 5.18 -8.33 27.69
N SER A 146 5.26 -7.25 26.91
CA SER A 146 4.24 -6.20 26.92
C SER A 146 2.87 -6.72 26.50
N ALA A 147 2.80 -7.55 25.45
CA ALA A 147 1.54 -8.16 25.04
C ALA A 147 1.02 -9.15 26.09
N LEU A 148 1.90 -10.01 26.63
CA LEU A 148 1.54 -10.98 27.67
C LEU A 148 0.97 -10.30 28.93
N ASN A 149 1.55 -9.18 29.36
CA ASN A 149 1.10 -8.42 30.54
C ASN A 149 -0.30 -7.80 30.38
N THR A 150 -0.78 -7.63 29.15
CA THR A 150 -2.12 -7.10 28.87
C THR A 150 -3.21 -8.17 28.81
N ILE A 151 -2.85 -9.45 28.78
CA ILE A 151 -3.81 -10.56 28.78
C ILE A 151 -4.36 -10.74 30.20
N THR A 152 -5.61 -10.34 30.41
CA THR A 152 -6.31 -10.49 31.71
C THR A 152 -7.27 -11.66 31.75
N SER A 153 -7.61 -12.25 30.61
CA SER A 153 -8.46 -13.43 30.51
C SER A 153 -8.10 -14.28 29.29
N LEU A 154 -8.34 -15.58 29.40
CA LEU A 154 -8.24 -16.54 28.30
C LEU A 154 -9.56 -17.31 28.23
N GLY A 155 -10.29 -17.18 27.13
CA GLY A 155 -11.53 -17.94 26.89
C GLY A 155 -11.25 -19.29 26.25
N ASN A 156 -11.94 -20.36 26.70
CA ASN A 156 -11.98 -21.68 26.06
C ASN A 156 -10.61 -22.38 25.88
N VAL A 157 -9.69 -22.23 26.83
CA VAL A 157 -8.39 -22.94 26.78
C VAL A 157 -8.59 -24.42 27.13
N GLN A 158 -8.58 -25.31 26.13
CA GLN A 158 -8.70 -26.76 26.35
C GLN A 158 -7.44 -27.36 27.00
N ASN A 159 -6.26 -26.88 26.62
CA ASN A 159 -4.97 -27.34 27.15
C ASN A 159 -4.04 -26.14 27.35
N LEU A 160 -3.45 -26.05 28.54
CA LEU A 160 -2.41 -25.07 28.87
C LEU A 160 -1.19 -25.80 29.41
N THR A 161 -0.04 -25.65 28.75
CA THR A 161 1.24 -26.15 29.26
C THR A 161 2.03 -25.00 29.83
N VAL A 162 2.35 -25.06 31.12
CA VAL A 162 3.23 -24.10 31.80
C VAL A 162 4.51 -24.85 32.18
N THR A 163 5.66 -24.40 31.67
CA THR A 163 6.96 -25.05 31.91
C THR A 163 7.61 -24.65 33.24
N ASN A 164 7.14 -23.56 33.84
CA ASN A 164 7.61 -23.03 35.12
C ASN A 164 6.45 -23.03 36.14
N ASN A 165 6.48 -22.09 37.09
CA ASN A 165 5.49 -21.97 38.15
C ASN A 165 4.23 -21.22 37.68
N ILE A 166 3.10 -21.55 38.30
CA ILE A 166 1.85 -20.79 38.20
C ILE A 166 1.72 -19.94 39.46
N ALA A 167 1.66 -18.62 39.29
CA ALA A 167 1.32 -17.69 40.37
C ALA A 167 -0.15 -17.27 40.21
N ALA A 168 -1.04 -17.88 41.00
CA ALA A 168 -2.46 -17.53 41.00
C ALA A 168 -2.76 -16.58 42.17
N GLY A 169 -3.30 -15.39 41.88
CA GLY A 169 -3.79 -14.46 42.90
C GLY A 169 -5.13 -14.87 43.53
N GLY A 170 -5.72 -15.97 43.07
CA GLY A 170 -7.01 -16.50 43.54
C GLY A 170 -7.03 -18.02 43.61
N THR A 171 -8.22 -18.62 43.61
CA THR A 171 -8.40 -20.07 43.71
C THR A 171 -7.98 -20.78 42.42
N ILE A 172 -7.19 -21.85 42.56
CA ILE A 172 -6.95 -22.83 41.49
C ILE A 172 -7.97 -23.94 41.66
N SER A 173 -8.88 -24.10 40.69
CA SER A 173 -9.78 -25.26 40.61
C SER A 173 -9.23 -26.23 39.58
N ALA A 174 -8.74 -27.38 40.03
CA ALA A 174 -8.24 -28.45 39.18
C ALA A 174 -9.01 -29.73 39.49
N GLY A 175 -9.47 -30.45 38.45
CA GLY A 175 -10.13 -31.74 38.64
C GLY A 175 -9.21 -32.79 39.27
N SER A 176 -7.91 -32.69 39.03
CA SER A 176 -6.87 -33.47 39.69
C SER A 176 -5.56 -32.71 39.67
N PHE A 177 -4.76 -32.87 40.71
CA PHE A 177 -3.38 -32.40 40.76
C PHE A 177 -2.45 -33.61 40.61
N SER A 178 -1.43 -33.49 39.75
CA SER A 178 -0.41 -34.52 39.59
C SER A 178 0.95 -33.92 39.90
N GLY A 179 1.73 -34.61 40.74
CA GLY A 179 3.02 -34.15 41.24
C GLY A 179 3.02 -33.81 42.73
N PRO A 180 4.20 -33.44 43.28
CA PRO A 180 4.32 -33.07 44.69
C PRO A 180 3.67 -31.71 44.96
N LEU A 181 2.89 -31.61 46.03
CA LEU A 181 2.51 -30.33 46.61
C LEU A 181 3.63 -29.88 47.55
N THR A 182 4.34 -28.82 47.17
CA THR A 182 5.36 -28.18 48.01
C THR A 182 4.81 -26.89 48.61
N GLY A 183 5.21 -26.56 49.84
CA GLY A 183 4.81 -25.34 50.54
C GLY A 183 3.83 -25.57 51.68
N THR A 184 3.12 -24.52 52.09
CA THR A 184 2.17 -24.55 53.21
C THR A 184 0.75 -24.51 52.70
N LEU A 185 -0.12 -25.34 53.28
CA LEU A 185 -1.55 -25.27 53.06
C LEU A 185 -2.19 -24.34 54.10
N ASN A 186 -2.57 -23.14 53.70
CA ASN A 186 -3.07 -22.09 54.61
C ASN A 186 -4.56 -22.23 54.98
N THR A 187 -5.28 -23.25 54.48
CA THR A 187 -6.69 -23.46 54.83
C THR A 187 -6.81 -24.02 56.24
N ALA A 188 -7.40 -23.24 57.15
CA ALA A 188 -7.52 -23.62 58.57
C ALA A 188 -8.26 -24.96 58.79
N ALA A 189 -9.29 -25.24 57.98
CA ALA A 189 -10.00 -26.52 57.97
C ALA A 189 -9.77 -27.25 56.64
N GLN A 190 -9.54 -28.56 56.71
CA GLN A 190 -9.23 -29.42 55.56
C GLN A 190 -10.18 -30.63 55.49
N PRO A 191 -11.51 -30.44 55.46
CA PRO A 191 -12.47 -31.53 55.59
C PRO A 191 -12.43 -32.56 54.43
N ASN A 192 -11.87 -32.19 53.28
CA ASN A 192 -11.82 -33.03 52.08
C ASN A 192 -10.54 -33.89 51.97
N ILE A 193 -9.64 -33.85 52.97
CA ILE A 193 -8.48 -34.74 53.01
C ILE A 193 -8.92 -36.07 53.66
N THR A 194 -9.09 -37.11 52.85
CA THR A 194 -9.52 -38.44 53.32
C THR A 194 -8.37 -39.42 53.54
N SER A 195 -7.17 -39.09 53.05
CA SER A 195 -5.96 -39.89 53.22
C SER A 195 -4.71 -39.03 53.03
N VAL A 196 -3.65 -39.38 53.75
CA VAL A 196 -2.31 -38.82 53.58
C VAL A 196 -1.28 -39.94 53.51
N GLY A 197 -0.12 -39.65 52.93
CA GLY A 197 1.04 -40.55 53.01
C GLY A 197 1.66 -40.58 54.40
N ARG A 198 2.84 -41.21 54.52
CA ARG A 198 3.60 -41.22 55.77
C ARG A 198 4.14 -39.83 56.10
N LEU A 199 3.70 -39.27 57.21
CA LEU A 199 4.27 -38.04 57.74
C LEU A 199 5.56 -38.35 58.50
N THR A 200 6.62 -37.58 58.25
CA THR A 200 7.87 -37.71 59.02
C THR A 200 7.71 -37.12 60.42
N ASN A 201 6.98 -36.01 60.52
CA ASN A 201 6.60 -35.37 61.77
C ASN A 201 5.14 -34.94 61.69
N LEU A 202 4.43 -35.01 62.81
CA LEU A 202 3.08 -34.51 62.96
C LEU A 202 3.01 -33.81 64.33
N SER A 203 2.64 -32.53 64.34
CA SER A 203 2.36 -31.77 65.56
C SER A 203 0.90 -31.38 65.55
N VAL A 204 0.16 -31.77 66.58
CA VAL A 204 -1.27 -31.45 66.74
C VAL A 204 -1.43 -30.75 68.09
N SER A 205 -2.03 -29.56 68.07
CA SER A 205 -2.25 -28.76 69.29
C SER A 205 -3.50 -29.18 70.07
N GLY A 206 -4.36 -30.01 69.49
CA GLY A 206 -5.60 -30.52 70.08
C GLY A 206 -5.63 -32.05 70.13
N THR A 207 -6.85 -32.61 70.08
CA THR A 207 -7.06 -34.06 70.10
C THR A 207 -6.81 -34.68 68.73
N ILE A 208 -6.14 -35.83 68.71
CA ILE A 208 -6.05 -36.69 67.53
C ILE A 208 -7.14 -37.76 67.65
N GLU A 209 -8.08 -37.78 66.71
CA GLU A 209 -9.06 -38.86 66.57
C GLU A 209 -8.59 -39.79 65.45
N GLY A 210 -8.31 -41.04 65.79
CA GLY A 210 -7.75 -42.02 64.86
C GLY A 210 -8.10 -43.45 65.27
N GLY A 211 -8.03 -44.38 64.31
CA GLY A 211 -8.40 -45.78 64.54
C GLY A 211 -7.36 -46.56 65.35
N THR A 212 -6.11 -46.57 64.90
CA THR A 212 -5.02 -47.29 65.58
C THR A 212 -3.77 -46.43 65.61
N PHE A 213 -3.20 -46.27 66.80
CA PHE A 213 -1.93 -45.59 67.02
C PHE A 213 -0.86 -46.64 67.32
N SER A 214 0.29 -46.56 66.64
CA SER A 214 1.45 -47.42 66.88
C SER A 214 2.71 -46.56 66.84
N GLY A 215 3.50 -46.58 67.90
CA GLY A 215 4.70 -45.78 68.03
C GLY A 215 5.46 -46.06 69.32
N THR A 216 6.71 -45.63 69.35
CA THR A 216 7.53 -45.51 70.57
C THR A 216 7.34 -44.13 71.13
N LEU A 217 7.07 -44.02 72.44
CA LEU A 217 6.97 -42.76 73.16
C LEU A 217 8.36 -42.22 73.49
#